data_AF-A0A4R0KLX1-F1
#
_entry.id   AF-A0A4R0KLX1-F1
#
_cell.length_a   1.000
_cell.length_b   1.000
_cell.length_c   1.000
_cell.angle_alpha   90.00
_cell.angle_beta   90.00
_cell.angle_gamma   90.00
#
_symmetry.space_group_name_H-M   'P 1'
#
loop_
_entity.id
_entity.type
_entity.pdbx_description
1 polymer ?
#
loop_
_entity_poly.entity_id
_entity_poly.type
_entity_poly.pdbx_seq_one_letter_code
_entity_poly.pdbx_strand_id
1 'polypeptide(L)'
;MPEPAEDTEPPAARPREEPTATRRWRWTEAALLVVGVLGLILVGIAGLVFVDALPQVDPSQLGHWRTPRGSSIDGGWLVWALISSLVLIAITGLPISRLAGHGSVRGAVAQGIGGLVVVFWAVATSLLANGFYFMGPSEGCFYDSCWPLHEQIWATLIPGVLTGIVMLVMALLVNRLAWWIRALVPAVGWVALLLIQHAVWVRYLLPLFQARPN
;
A
#
# COMPACT_ATOMS: atom_id res chain seq x y z
N MET A 1 69.18 1.68 50.56
CA MET A 1 69.33 1.22 49.17
C MET A 1 67.92 1.13 48.60
N PRO A 2 67.54 1.95 47.61
CA PRO A 2 66.23 1.86 46.99
C PRO A 2 66.22 0.72 45.96
N GLU A 3 65.15 -0.06 45.99
CA GLU A 3 64.83 -1.16 45.07
C GLU A 3 64.52 -0.60 43.67
N PRO A 4 65.05 -1.19 42.58
CA PRO A 4 64.75 -0.73 41.23
C PRO A 4 63.32 -1.11 40.85
N ALA A 5 62.56 -0.13 40.36
CA ALA A 5 61.19 -0.31 39.89
C ALA A 5 61.15 -1.25 38.67
N GLU A 6 60.32 -2.27 38.78
CA GLU A 6 60.03 -3.28 37.75
C GLU A 6 59.20 -2.64 36.63
N ASP A 7 59.84 -2.39 35.48
CA ASP A 7 59.19 -1.90 34.26
C ASP A 7 58.15 -2.91 33.76
N THR A 8 56.88 -2.64 34.08
CA THR A 8 55.75 -3.47 33.64
C THR A 8 55.34 -3.04 32.23
N GLU A 9 55.70 -3.86 31.24
CA GLU A 9 55.31 -3.69 29.85
C GLU A 9 53.77 -3.60 29.71
N PRO A 10 53.22 -2.57 29.04
CA PRO A 10 51.78 -2.40 28.93
C PRO A 10 51.17 -3.55 28.11
N PRO A 11 50.04 -4.13 28.56
CA PRO A 11 49.47 -5.31 27.91
C PRO A 11 49.09 -5.00 26.46
N ALA A 12 49.58 -5.84 25.55
CA ALA A 12 49.34 -5.75 24.11
C ALA A 12 47.83 -5.56 23.82
N ALA A 13 47.51 -4.53 23.03
CA ALA A 13 46.16 -4.21 22.63
C ALA A 13 45.52 -5.42 21.92
N ARG A 14 44.45 -5.96 22.53
CA ARG A 14 43.70 -7.05 21.90
C ARG A 14 43.14 -6.57 20.55
N PRO A 15 43.25 -7.36 19.48
CA PRO A 15 42.64 -7.03 18.20
C PRO A 15 41.13 -6.86 18.41
N ARG A 16 40.58 -5.71 17.98
CA ARG A 16 39.14 -5.46 17.95
C ARG A 16 38.50 -6.56 17.09
N GLU A 17 37.72 -7.43 17.71
CA GLU A 17 36.81 -8.32 17.00
C GLU A 17 35.83 -7.44 16.19
N GLU A 18 36.02 -7.40 14.87
CA GLU A 18 35.01 -6.84 13.96
C GLU A 18 33.76 -7.71 14.07
N PRO A 19 32.62 -7.15 14.52
CA PRO A 19 31.41 -7.93 14.70
C PRO A 19 30.95 -8.49 13.35
N THR A 20 30.73 -9.80 13.31
CA THR A 20 30.19 -10.63 12.21
C THR A 20 28.74 -10.29 11.81
N ALA A 21 28.35 -9.02 11.97
CA ALA A 21 27.03 -8.46 11.77
C ALA A 21 26.58 -8.40 10.30
N THR A 22 27.42 -8.74 9.32
CA THR A 22 27.18 -8.39 7.91
C THR A 22 26.34 -9.40 7.12
N ARG A 23 26.45 -10.71 7.39
CA ARG A 23 25.77 -11.72 6.54
C ARG A 23 24.30 -11.93 6.91
N ARG A 24 24.00 -12.17 8.19
CA ARG A 24 22.61 -12.40 8.65
C ARG A 24 21.73 -11.16 8.48
N TRP A 25 22.30 -9.98 8.68
CA TRP A 25 21.63 -8.69 8.46
C TRP A 25 21.22 -8.47 7.00
N ARG A 26 22.12 -8.75 6.04
CA ARG A 26 21.81 -8.67 4.61
C ARG A 26 20.67 -9.61 4.18
N TRP A 27 20.60 -10.81 4.76
CA TRP A 27 19.51 -11.74 4.47
C TRP A 27 18.17 -11.29 5.04
N THR A 28 18.15 -10.69 6.23
CA THR A 28 16.92 -10.13 6.80
C THR A 28 16.44 -8.90 6.02
N GLU A 29 17.35 -8.05 5.56
CA GLU A 29 17.02 -6.93 4.67
C GLU A 29 16.46 -7.41 3.33
N ALA A 30 17.11 -8.39 2.70
CA ALA A 30 16.66 -8.97 1.44
C ALA A 30 15.28 -9.65 1.60
N ALA A 31 15.06 -10.41 2.68
CA ALA A 31 13.77 -11.03 2.95
C ALA A 31 12.67 -9.98 3.20
N LEU A 32 12.97 -8.90 3.94
CA LEU A 32 12.04 -7.79 4.14
C LEU A 32 11.70 -7.06 2.84
N LEU A 33 12.70 -6.86 1.96
CA LEU A 33 12.48 -6.27 0.64
C LEU A 33 11.64 -7.19 -0.24
N VAL A 34 11.92 -8.50 -0.28
CA VAL A 34 11.15 -9.47 -1.07
C VAL A 34 9.72 -9.58 -0.53
N VAL A 35 9.52 -9.70 0.77
CA VAL A 35 8.18 -9.74 1.40
C VAL A 35 7.44 -8.42 1.18
N GLY A 36 8.15 -7.29 1.24
CA GLY A 36 7.64 -5.98 0.84
C GLY A 36 7.15 -6.03 -0.60
N VAL A 37 8.02 -6.31 -1.57
CA VAL A 37 7.67 -6.35 -3.00
C VAL A 37 6.53 -7.33 -3.29
N LEU A 38 6.56 -8.53 -2.71
CA LEU A 38 5.52 -9.55 -2.93
C LEU A 38 4.18 -9.13 -2.31
N GLY A 39 4.20 -8.61 -1.09
CA GLY A 39 3.01 -8.06 -0.43
C GLY A 39 2.42 -6.88 -1.22
N LEU A 40 3.29 -6.05 -1.79
CA LEU A 40 2.90 -4.90 -2.57
C LEU A 40 2.29 -5.27 -3.94
N ILE A 41 2.78 -6.33 -4.59
CA ILE A 41 2.13 -6.92 -5.77
C ILE A 41 0.72 -7.40 -5.41
N LEU A 42 0.52 -8.00 -4.23
CA LEU A 42 -0.81 -8.43 -3.78
C LEU A 42 -1.76 -7.25 -3.55
N VAL A 43 -1.27 -6.10 -3.05
CA VAL A 43 -2.08 -4.87 -2.95
C VAL A 43 -2.45 -4.34 -4.34
N GLY A 44 -1.50 -4.36 -5.28
CA GLY A 44 -1.78 -3.99 -6.67
C GLY A 44 -2.84 -4.88 -7.33
N ILE A 45 -2.72 -6.21 -7.18
CA ILE A 45 -3.70 -7.17 -7.69
C ILE A 45 -5.07 -6.96 -7.03
N ALA A 46 -5.10 -6.76 -5.71
CA ALA A 46 -6.35 -6.45 -5.00
C ALA A 46 -7.00 -5.18 -5.58
N GLY A 47 -6.21 -4.15 -5.88
CA GLY A 47 -6.67 -2.95 -6.57
C GLY A 47 -7.35 -3.25 -7.91
N LEU A 48 -6.75 -4.11 -8.74
CA LEU A 48 -7.36 -4.52 -10.01
C LEU A 48 -8.68 -5.27 -9.82
N VAL A 49 -8.74 -6.19 -8.85
CA VAL A 49 -9.97 -6.94 -8.51
C VAL A 49 -11.07 -5.99 -8.03
N PHE A 50 -10.73 -4.99 -7.23
CA PHE A 50 -11.70 -4.01 -6.73
C PHE A 50 -12.21 -3.08 -7.83
N VAL A 51 -11.34 -2.70 -8.76
CA VAL A 51 -11.71 -1.89 -9.92
C VAL A 51 -12.65 -2.67 -10.85
N ASP A 52 -12.44 -3.98 -11.03
CA ASP A 52 -13.33 -4.86 -11.81
C ASP A 52 -14.72 -5.04 -11.18
N ALA A 53 -14.80 -4.97 -9.85
CA ALA A 53 -16.06 -5.01 -9.11
C ALA A 53 -16.89 -3.71 -9.21
N LEU A 54 -16.31 -2.64 -9.77
CA LEU A 54 -17.01 -1.38 -9.99
C LEU A 54 -17.55 -1.33 -11.42
N PRO A 55 -18.86 -1.05 -11.64
CA PRO A 55 -19.38 -0.85 -12.98
C PRO A 55 -18.74 0.39 -13.60
N GLN A 56 -18.04 0.23 -14.72
CA GLN A 56 -17.39 1.33 -15.43
C GLN A 56 -18.17 1.74 -16.67
N VAL A 57 -18.18 3.04 -16.95
CA VAL A 57 -18.71 3.58 -18.22
C VAL A 57 -17.57 3.58 -19.23
N ASP A 58 -17.81 2.91 -20.36
CA ASP A 58 -16.89 2.82 -21.48
C ASP A 58 -16.80 4.19 -22.21
N PRO A 59 -15.64 4.87 -22.22
CA PRO A 59 -15.46 6.16 -22.89
C PRO A 59 -15.45 6.08 -24.43
N SER A 60 -15.40 4.89 -25.01
CA SER A 60 -15.40 4.67 -26.47
C SER A 60 -16.81 4.49 -27.05
N GLN A 61 -17.82 4.22 -26.21
CA GLN A 61 -19.19 3.92 -26.68
C GLN A 61 -20.18 5.09 -26.52
N LEU A 62 -20.93 5.35 -27.61
CA LEU A 62 -22.03 6.32 -27.68
C LEU A 62 -23.32 5.74 -27.11
N GLY A 63 -23.85 6.33 -26.03
CA GLY A 63 -25.29 6.25 -25.70
C GLY A 63 -25.89 4.85 -25.54
N HIS A 64 -25.11 3.83 -25.16
CA HIS A 64 -25.63 2.49 -24.92
C HIS A 64 -25.44 2.06 -23.46
N TRP A 65 -26.58 1.73 -22.86
CA TRP A 65 -26.89 1.31 -21.49
C TRP A 65 -26.17 0.04 -21.02
N ARG A 66 -25.21 -0.47 -21.79
CA ARG A 66 -24.39 -1.62 -21.42
C ARG A 66 -23.18 -1.13 -20.62
N THR A 67 -23.43 -0.49 -19.48
CA THR A 67 -22.47 -0.59 -18.37
C THR A 67 -22.34 -2.07 -18.07
N PRO A 68 -21.17 -2.70 -18.29
CA PRO A 68 -20.95 -4.06 -17.83
C PRO A 68 -21.34 -4.09 -16.36
N ARG A 69 -22.18 -5.05 -15.96
CA ARG A 69 -22.41 -5.25 -14.51
C ARG A 69 -21.03 -5.55 -13.94
N GLY A 70 -20.50 -4.61 -13.14
CA GLY A 70 -19.31 -4.88 -12.34
C GLY A 70 -19.52 -6.20 -11.60
N SER A 71 -18.45 -6.96 -11.39
CA SER A 71 -18.55 -8.21 -10.65
C SER A 71 -19.18 -7.92 -9.27
N SER A 72 -20.24 -8.66 -8.92
CA SER A 72 -20.89 -8.49 -7.61
C SER A 72 -19.86 -8.76 -6.51
N ILE A 73 -19.97 -8.10 -5.36
CA ILE A 73 -19.16 -8.44 -4.17
C ILE A 73 -19.36 -9.94 -3.89
N ASP A 74 -18.36 -10.74 -4.24
CA ASP A 74 -18.39 -12.18 -4.17
C ASP A 74 -17.31 -12.71 -3.21
N GLY A 75 -17.16 -14.02 -3.14
CA GLY A 75 -16.12 -14.64 -2.30
C GLY A 75 -14.70 -14.21 -2.70
N GLY A 76 -14.45 -13.95 -3.99
CA GLY A 76 -13.15 -13.51 -4.47
C GLY A 76 -12.81 -12.11 -3.96
N TRP A 77 -13.76 -11.17 -4.04
CA TRP A 77 -13.61 -9.82 -3.49
C TRP A 77 -13.25 -9.86 -2.00
N LEU A 78 -13.96 -10.67 -1.21
CA LEU A 78 -13.73 -10.82 0.22
C LEU A 78 -12.33 -11.40 0.53
N VAL A 79 -11.91 -12.42 -0.23
CA VAL A 79 -10.58 -13.03 -0.08
C VAL A 79 -9.48 -11.99 -0.36
N TRP A 80 -9.61 -11.18 -1.42
CA TRP A 80 -8.62 -10.15 -1.72
C TRP A 80 -8.63 -8.99 -0.71
N ALA A 81 -9.78 -8.63 -0.16
CA ALA A 81 -9.87 -7.66 0.93
C ALA A 81 -9.17 -8.19 2.20
N LEU A 82 -9.33 -9.47 2.52
CA LEU A 82 -8.63 -10.11 3.63
C LEU A 82 -7.11 -10.18 3.39
N ILE A 83 -6.67 -10.63 2.21
CA ILE A 83 -5.24 -10.72 1.86
C ILE A 83 -4.58 -9.34 1.93
N SER A 84 -5.17 -8.32 1.29
CA SER A 84 -4.62 -6.96 1.32
C SER A 84 -4.60 -6.37 2.74
N SER A 85 -5.62 -6.62 3.56
CA SER A 85 -5.64 -6.20 4.97
C SER A 85 -4.54 -6.86 5.79
N LEU A 86 -4.31 -8.17 5.60
CA LEU A 86 -3.22 -8.89 6.26
C LEU A 86 -1.85 -8.37 5.84
N VAL A 87 -1.68 -8.03 4.56
CA VAL A 87 -0.46 -7.40 4.05
C VAL A 87 -0.25 -6.03 4.68
N LEU A 88 -1.29 -5.18 4.76
CA LEU A 88 -1.20 -3.87 5.43
C LEU A 88 -0.77 -4.03 6.89
N ILE A 89 -1.36 -4.98 7.62
CA ILE A 89 -0.98 -5.30 9.00
C ILE A 89 0.49 -5.73 9.06
N ALA A 90 0.94 -6.62 8.16
CA ALA A 90 2.33 -7.06 8.12
C ALA A 90 3.30 -5.90 7.88
N ILE A 91 2.96 -4.98 6.97
CA ILE A 91 3.78 -3.80 6.62
C ILE A 91 3.84 -2.79 7.77
N THR A 92 2.77 -2.64 8.56
CA THR A 92 2.79 -1.76 9.75
C THR A 92 3.75 -2.22 10.86
N GLY A 93 4.38 -3.38 10.67
CA GLY A 93 5.46 -3.89 11.51
C GLY A 93 4.93 -4.68 12.69
N LEU A 94 5.11 -6.01 12.65
CA LEU A 94 4.88 -6.86 13.80
C LEU A 94 5.88 -6.49 14.92
N PRO A 95 5.43 -6.37 16.18
CA PRO A 95 6.31 -6.01 17.28
C PRO A 95 7.37 -7.10 17.45
N ILE A 96 8.65 -6.72 17.29
CA ILE A 96 9.80 -7.62 17.49
C ILE A 96 9.86 -8.08 18.96
N SER A 97 9.31 -7.30 19.89
CA SER A 97 9.05 -7.72 21.26
C SER A 97 7.62 -7.38 21.68
N ARG A 98 6.87 -8.38 22.16
CA ARG A 98 5.48 -8.24 22.65
C ARG A 98 5.33 -7.28 23.83
N LEU A 99 6.44 -6.84 24.44
CA LEU A 99 6.51 -6.04 25.66
C LEU A 99 6.73 -4.53 25.42
N ALA A 100 7.11 -4.11 24.22
CA ALA A 100 7.24 -2.69 23.91
C ALA A 100 5.85 -2.10 23.61
N GLY A 101 5.13 -1.67 24.65
CA GLY A 101 3.87 -0.93 24.50
C GLY A 101 4.03 0.39 23.72
N HIS A 102 5.26 0.87 23.57
CA HIS A 102 5.63 2.06 22.80
C HIS A 102 6.19 1.67 21.43
N GLY A 103 5.86 2.44 20.40
CA GLY A 103 6.31 2.16 19.05
C GLY A 103 7.81 2.34 18.85
N SER A 104 8.39 1.53 17.97
CA SER A 104 9.78 1.68 17.51
C SER A 104 9.84 2.66 16.35
N VAL A 105 10.84 3.55 16.35
CA VAL A 105 11.13 4.46 15.23
C VAL A 105 11.33 3.68 13.92
N ARG A 106 11.98 2.51 13.97
CA ARG A 106 12.13 1.65 12.79
C ARG A 106 10.78 1.15 12.26
N GLY A 107 9.85 0.81 13.15
CA GLY A 107 8.49 0.43 12.78
C GLY A 107 7.71 1.59 12.18
N ALA A 108 7.88 2.81 12.71
CA ALA A 108 7.29 4.02 12.13
C ALA A 108 7.79 4.30 10.71
N VAL A 109 9.11 4.21 10.49
CA VAL A 109 9.70 4.40 9.17
C VAL A 109 9.20 3.34 8.19
N ALA A 110 9.17 2.06 8.58
CA ALA A 110 8.62 0.98 7.77
C ALA A 110 7.15 1.21 7.42
N GLN A 111 6.34 1.64 8.39
CA GLN A 111 4.93 1.99 8.19
C GLN A 111 4.75 3.18 7.25
N GLY A 112 5.56 4.23 7.39
CA GLY A 112 5.53 5.41 6.51
C GLY A 112 5.92 5.08 5.07
N ILE A 113 7.00 4.31 4.89
CA ILE A 113 7.40 3.79 3.57
C ILE A 113 6.28 2.91 3.01
N GLY A 114 5.73 2.02 3.82
CA GLY A 114 4.58 1.20 3.45
C GLY A 114 3.41 2.02 2.90
N GLY A 115 3.07 3.12 3.58
CA GLY A 115 2.04 4.05 3.13
C GLY A 115 2.35 4.65 1.76
N LEU A 116 3.57 5.16 1.55
CA LEU A 116 4.01 5.71 0.25
C LEU A 116 3.92 4.67 -0.87
N VAL A 117 4.27 3.43 -0.57
CA VAL A 117 4.26 2.37 -1.59
C VAL A 117 2.84 1.91 -1.92
N VAL A 118 1.92 1.92 -0.95
CA VAL A 118 0.48 1.72 -1.22
C VAL A 118 -0.05 2.79 -2.19
N VAL A 119 0.32 4.06 -1.98
CA VAL A 119 -0.03 5.15 -2.90
C VAL A 119 0.55 4.92 -4.29
N PHE A 120 1.85 4.57 -4.36
CA PHE A 120 2.52 4.27 -5.62
C PHE A 120 1.78 3.17 -6.40
N TRP A 121 1.43 2.06 -5.75
CA TRP A 121 0.74 0.97 -6.42
C TRP A 121 -0.67 1.33 -6.84
N ALA A 122 -1.42 2.09 -6.05
CA ALA A 122 -2.74 2.59 -6.47
C ALA A 122 -2.64 3.41 -7.77
N VAL A 123 -1.64 4.29 -7.86
CA VAL A 123 -1.36 5.09 -9.07
C VAL A 123 -0.91 4.19 -10.21
N ALA A 124 0.05 3.30 -9.98
CA ALA A 124 0.62 2.43 -11.00
C ALA A 124 -0.42 1.48 -11.60
N THR A 125 -1.27 0.84 -10.79
CA THR A 125 -2.33 -0.04 -11.30
C THR A 125 -3.35 0.72 -12.12
N SER A 126 -3.71 1.93 -11.68
CA SER A 126 -4.62 2.78 -12.44
C SER A 126 -4.02 3.17 -13.79
N LEU A 127 -2.76 3.63 -13.81
CA LEU A 127 -2.06 3.96 -15.06
C LEU A 127 -1.90 2.76 -15.98
N LEU A 128 -1.60 1.57 -15.45
CA LEU A 128 -1.52 0.34 -16.22
C LEU A 128 -2.87 -0.04 -16.81
N ALA A 129 -3.94 -0.04 -16.01
CA ALA A 129 -5.29 -0.34 -16.48
C ALA A 129 -5.70 0.57 -17.65
N ASN A 130 -5.36 1.86 -17.59
CA ASN A 130 -5.64 2.81 -18.65
C ASN A 130 -4.74 2.65 -19.87
N GLY A 131 -3.45 2.39 -19.64
CA GLY A 131 -2.46 2.25 -20.71
C GLY A 131 -2.79 1.08 -21.63
N PHE A 132 -3.34 0.00 -21.07
CA PHE A 132 -3.83 -1.14 -21.85
C PHE A 132 -5.20 -0.92 -22.49
N TYR A 133 -5.96 0.08 -22.03
CA TYR A 133 -7.30 0.34 -22.54
C TYR A 133 -7.28 0.70 -24.04
N PHE A 134 -6.47 1.68 -24.47
CA PHE A 134 -6.46 2.15 -25.88
C PHE A 134 -5.36 1.55 -26.76
N MET A 135 -4.83 0.36 -26.46
CA MET A 135 -3.76 -0.24 -27.30
C MET A 135 -4.27 -0.85 -28.62
N GLY A 136 -5.58 -0.89 -28.86
CA GLY A 136 -6.19 -1.45 -30.07
C GLY A 136 -6.18 -0.50 -31.28
N PRO A 137 -6.20 -1.05 -32.52
CA PRO A 137 -6.11 -0.27 -33.77
C PRO A 137 -7.35 0.57 -34.11
N SER A 138 -8.45 0.43 -33.38
CA SER A 138 -9.71 1.17 -33.59
C SER A 138 -10.12 1.97 -32.35
N GLU A 139 -9.17 2.26 -31.46
CA GLU A 139 -9.47 2.77 -30.13
C GLU A 139 -9.19 4.27 -30.02
N GLY A 140 -10.26 5.01 -29.78
CA GLY A 140 -10.23 6.45 -29.56
C GLY A 140 -11.35 6.83 -28.61
N CYS A 141 -11.15 7.89 -27.86
CA CYS A 141 -12.19 8.44 -27.01
C CYS A 141 -13.33 9.00 -27.86
N PHE A 142 -14.56 8.80 -27.42
CA PHE A 142 -15.71 9.37 -28.11
C PHE A 142 -15.76 10.91 -27.97
N TYR A 143 -15.45 11.42 -26.77
CA TYR A 143 -15.34 12.86 -26.50
C TYR A 143 -13.90 13.32 -26.57
N ASP A 144 -13.68 14.58 -26.98
CA ASP A 144 -12.35 15.22 -27.01
C ASP A 144 -11.65 15.21 -25.64
N SER A 145 -12.42 15.27 -24.55
CA SER A 145 -11.93 15.20 -23.16
C SER A 145 -11.79 13.77 -22.61
N CYS A 146 -12.10 12.75 -23.42
CA CYS A 146 -12.17 11.35 -22.97
C CYS A 146 -13.11 11.13 -21.77
N TRP A 147 -14.17 11.94 -21.64
CA TRP A 147 -15.13 11.77 -20.56
C TRP A 147 -15.77 10.37 -20.61
N PRO A 148 -15.95 9.66 -19.47
CA PRO A 148 -15.59 10.00 -18.08
C PRO A 148 -14.28 9.35 -17.58
N LEU A 149 -13.35 8.97 -18.46
CA LEU A 149 -12.18 8.16 -18.13
C LEU A 149 -11.32 8.79 -17.02
N HIS A 150 -10.89 10.04 -17.21
CA HIS A 150 -10.04 10.75 -16.26
C HIS A 150 -10.66 10.82 -14.85
N GLU A 151 -11.96 11.10 -14.77
CA GLU A 151 -12.66 11.20 -13.49
C GLU A 151 -12.86 9.82 -12.82
N GLN A 152 -13.11 8.77 -13.61
CA GLN A 152 -13.15 7.40 -13.08
C GLN A 152 -11.80 7.00 -12.48
N ILE A 153 -10.70 7.36 -13.14
CA ILE A 153 -9.34 7.09 -12.66
C ILE A 153 -9.08 7.80 -11.32
N TRP A 154 -9.38 9.09 -11.23
CA TRP A 154 -9.17 9.81 -9.98
C TRP A 154 -10.03 9.25 -8.84
N ALA A 155 -11.27 8.86 -9.14
CA ALA A 155 -12.18 8.26 -8.18
C ALA A 155 -11.71 6.86 -7.72
N THR A 156 -11.08 6.05 -8.58
CA THR A 156 -10.55 4.73 -8.19
C THR A 156 -9.31 4.81 -7.31
N LEU A 157 -8.55 5.90 -7.39
CA LEU A 157 -7.34 6.11 -6.58
C LEU A 157 -7.63 6.43 -5.11
N ILE A 158 -8.81 6.97 -4.80
CA ILE A 158 -9.15 7.56 -3.50
C ILE A 158 -8.86 6.61 -2.32
N PRO A 159 -9.32 5.34 -2.30
CA PRO A 159 -9.07 4.45 -1.16
C PRO A 159 -7.58 4.20 -0.91
N GLY A 160 -6.80 4.03 -1.99
CA GLY A 160 -5.37 3.77 -1.91
C GLY A 160 -4.61 4.97 -1.34
N VAL A 161 -4.91 6.17 -1.87
CA VAL A 161 -4.32 7.42 -1.42
C VAL A 161 -4.66 7.69 0.05
N LEU A 162 -5.94 7.58 0.42
CA LEU A 162 -6.39 7.82 1.80
C LEU A 162 -5.79 6.79 2.77
N THR A 163 -5.67 5.53 2.37
CA THR A 163 -5.03 4.50 3.20
C THR A 163 -3.55 4.78 3.40
N GLY A 164 -2.84 5.22 2.35
CA GLY A 164 -1.44 5.66 2.45
C GLY A 164 -1.28 6.85 3.42
N ILE A 165 -2.20 7.83 3.36
CA ILE A 165 -2.23 8.96 4.30
C ILE A 165 -2.48 8.47 5.73
N VAL A 166 -3.43 7.56 5.94
CA VAL A 166 -3.70 6.96 7.27
C VAL A 166 -2.46 6.26 7.81
N MET A 167 -1.75 5.49 6.97
CA MET A 167 -0.49 4.85 7.38
C MET A 167 0.58 5.88 7.77
N LEU A 168 0.73 6.96 7.00
CA LEU A 168 1.67 8.03 7.30
C LEU A 168 1.33 8.73 8.63
N VAL A 169 0.06 9.06 8.85
CA VAL A 169 -0.40 9.66 10.11
C VAL A 169 -0.13 8.72 11.29
N MET A 170 -0.42 7.43 11.14
CA MET A 170 -0.14 6.43 12.18
C MET A 170 1.36 6.25 12.45
N ALA A 171 2.21 6.39 11.44
CA ALA A 171 3.66 6.41 11.61
C ALA A 171 4.14 7.61 12.45
N LEU A 172 3.56 8.80 12.24
CA LEU A 172 3.88 10.00 13.03
C LEU A 172 3.42 9.88 14.49
N LEU A 173 2.40 9.06 14.76
CA LEU A 173 1.85 8.81 16.09
C LEU A 173 2.52 7.64 16.83
N VAL A 174 3.71 7.21 16.40
CA VAL A 174 4.45 6.04 16.94
C VAL A 174 4.58 5.99 18.47
N ASN A 175 4.77 7.15 19.10
CA ASN A 175 4.97 7.26 20.55
C ASN A 175 3.65 7.49 21.32
N ARG A 176 2.55 7.80 20.64
CA ARG A 176 1.26 8.15 21.26
C ARG A 176 0.26 6.99 21.24
N LEU A 177 0.37 6.10 20.26
CA LEU A 177 -0.59 5.03 20.05
C LEU A 177 0.06 3.66 20.20
N ALA A 178 -0.67 2.75 20.86
CA ALA A 178 -0.32 1.36 20.95
C ALA A 178 -0.13 0.75 19.55
N TRP A 179 0.81 -0.18 19.43
CA TRP A 179 1.16 -0.77 18.13
C TRP A 179 -0.04 -1.41 17.42
N TRP A 180 -0.91 -2.09 18.17
CA TRP A 180 -2.06 -2.80 17.60
C TRP A 180 -3.07 -1.84 16.98
N ILE A 181 -3.22 -0.63 17.52
CA ILE A 181 -4.06 0.43 16.94
C ILE A 181 -3.46 0.86 15.62
N ARG A 182 -2.14 1.12 15.60
CA ARG A 182 -1.43 1.56 14.38
C ARG A 182 -1.44 0.51 13.27
N ALA A 183 -1.56 -0.76 13.62
CA ALA A 183 -1.67 -1.87 12.67
C ALA A 183 -3.11 -2.09 12.18
N LEU A 184 -4.09 -2.05 13.09
CA LEU A 184 -5.49 -2.32 12.75
C LEU A 184 -6.15 -1.14 12.03
N VAL A 185 -5.85 0.11 12.40
CA VAL A 185 -6.52 1.29 11.83
C VAL A 185 -6.34 1.40 10.31
N PRO A 186 -5.13 1.23 9.72
CA PRO A 186 -4.98 1.23 8.27
C PRO A 186 -5.77 0.11 7.58
N ALA A 187 -5.80 -1.10 8.16
CA ALA A 187 -6.52 -2.23 7.58
C ALA A 187 -8.05 -2.04 7.65
N VAL A 188 -8.57 -1.61 8.80
CA VAL A 188 -10.00 -1.29 8.96
C VAL A 188 -10.38 -0.10 8.07
N GLY A 189 -9.53 0.93 8.02
CA GLY A 189 -9.70 2.10 7.17
C GLY A 189 -9.76 1.71 5.69
N TRP A 190 -8.84 0.85 5.23
CA TRP A 190 -8.84 0.31 3.87
C TRP A 190 -10.16 -0.38 3.52
N VAL A 191 -10.59 -1.35 4.32
CA VAL A 191 -11.85 -2.08 4.07
C VAL A 191 -13.05 -1.13 4.09
N ALA A 192 -13.12 -0.22 5.06
CA ALA A 192 -14.18 0.78 5.14
C ALA A 192 -14.20 1.69 3.91
N LEU A 193 -13.04 2.15 3.44
CA LEU A 193 -12.92 2.99 2.25
C LEU A 193 -13.35 2.24 0.98
N LEU A 194 -13.00 0.96 0.84
CA LEU A 194 -13.47 0.14 -0.29
C LEU A 194 -15.00 -0.01 -0.29
N LEU A 195 -15.60 -0.27 0.87
CA LEU A 195 -17.06 -0.40 0.99
C LEU A 195 -17.77 0.93 0.72
N ILE A 196 -17.24 2.04 1.27
CA ILE A 196 -17.76 3.39 1.02
C ILE A 196 -17.64 3.72 -0.47
N GLN A 197 -16.48 3.45 -1.08
CA GLN A 197 -16.27 3.68 -2.50
C GLN A 197 -17.28 2.89 -3.32
N HIS A 198 -17.46 1.59 -3.06
CA HIS A 198 -18.44 0.79 -3.79
C HIS A 198 -19.87 1.34 -3.66
N ALA A 199 -20.29 1.68 -2.44
CA ALA A 199 -21.61 2.25 -2.18
C ALA A 199 -21.82 3.61 -2.87
N VAL A 200 -20.82 4.50 -2.79
CA VAL A 200 -20.86 5.83 -3.40
C VAL A 200 -20.78 5.71 -4.92
N TRP A 201 -20.01 4.77 -5.44
CA TRP A 201 -19.81 4.55 -6.86
C TRP A 201 -21.12 4.16 -7.53
N VAL A 202 -21.76 3.09 -7.06
CA VAL A 202 -23.01 2.59 -7.65
C VAL A 202 -24.14 3.60 -7.51
N ARG A 203 -24.21 4.33 -6.39
CA ARG A 203 -25.35 5.21 -6.09
C ARG A 203 -25.22 6.62 -6.67
N TYR A 204 -24.02 7.18 -6.73
CA TYR A 204 -23.80 8.59 -7.07
C TYR A 204 -22.85 8.80 -8.24
N LEU A 205 -21.70 8.12 -8.26
CA LEU A 205 -20.70 8.36 -9.31
C LEU A 205 -21.12 7.75 -10.64
N LEU A 206 -21.73 6.56 -10.64
CA LEU A 206 -22.16 5.90 -11.87
C LEU A 206 -23.20 6.74 -12.65
N PRO A 207 -24.28 7.26 -12.03
CA PRO A 207 -25.18 8.19 -12.72
C PRO A 207 -24.48 9.45 -13.22
N LEU A 208 -23.51 9.98 -12.47
CA LEU A 208 -22.73 11.15 -12.88
C LEU A 208 -21.88 10.86 -14.12
N PHE A 209 -21.20 9.71 -14.17
CA PHE A 209 -20.38 9.30 -15.30
C PHE A 209 -21.19 8.95 -16.55
N GLN A 210 -22.44 8.50 -16.37
CA GLN A 210 -23.38 8.27 -17.48
C GLN A 210 -23.95 9.58 -18.05
N ALA A 211 -23.95 10.66 -17.27
CA ALA A 211 -24.36 11.97 -17.76
C ALA A 211 -23.34 12.53 -18.75
N ARG A 212 -23.82 13.23 -19.76
CA ARG A 212 -22.98 13.93 -20.75
C ARG A 212 -22.21 15.06 -20.04
N PRO A 213 -20.93 15.31 -20.38
CA PRO A 213 -20.25 16.51 -19.92
C PRO A 213 -20.95 17.73 -20.53
N ASN A 214 -21.31 18.70 -19.68
CA ASN A 214 -21.95 19.96 -20.11
C ASN A 214 -20.96 20.88 -20.83
#